data_AF-A0A6J4KLG0-F1
#
_entry.id   AF-A0A6J4KLG0-F1
#
_cell.length_a   1.000
_cell.length_b   1.000
_cell.length_c   1.000
_cell.angle_alpha   90.00
_cell.angle_beta   90.00
_cell.angle_gamma   90.00
#
_symmetry.space_group_name_H-M   'P 1'
#
loop_
_entity.id
_entity.type
_entity.pdbx_description
1 polymer ?
#
loop_
_entity_poly.entity_id
_entity_poly.type
_entity_poly.pdbx_seq_one_letter_code
_entity_poly.pdbx_strand_id
1 'polypeptide(L)'
;MNQVNEEKLQTQLEETYRQAVAHTGQALDYMAKFGIKPDGKLNLFLPPNTRQQEIHRLPYEHTTKQVVVYETETGEFSALCPFSGLPDFGVLRIEYVPNSWIVELKSLKYYILSWRNIGIAQEDVTSYIYEDLLKWTDEKGKKKRDGRKGDRRPEELNRKDRNGDARGAKGYAYSRRSLRLLCAPCGPILLFFSSVFSVPSAVQILPSVSFRV
;
A
#
# COMPACT_ATOMS: atom_id res chain seq x y z
N MET A 1 18.97 -28.62 14.99
CA MET A 1 18.80 -28.07 13.63
C MET A 1 19.72 -28.86 12.71
N ASN A 2 19.23 -29.34 11.56
CA ASN A 2 20.07 -30.12 10.63
C ASN A 2 20.89 -29.16 9.76
N GLN A 3 22.08 -29.58 9.29
CA GLN A 3 23.00 -28.77 8.47
C GLN A 3 22.31 -28.11 7.26
N VAL A 4 21.36 -28.82 6.62
CA VAL A 4 20.54 -28.30 5.51
C VAL A 4 19.71 -27.07 5.90
N ASN A 5 19.26 -26.96 7.15
CA ASN A 5 18.51 -25.79 7.62
C ASN A 5 19.43 -24.61 7.95
N GLU A 6 20.66 -24.89 8.36
CA GLU A 6 21.66 -23.86 8.67
C GLU A 6 22.16 -23.17 7.39
N GLU A 7 22.47 -23.93 6.35
CA GLU A 7 22.87 -23.40 5.03
C GLU A 7 21.76 -22.54 4.41
N LYS A 8 20.50 -23.00 4.49
CA LYS A 8 19.34 -22.22 4.05
C LYS A 8 19.19 -20.91 4.82
N LEU A 9 19.38 -20.95 6.14
CA LEU A 9 19.29 -19.77 6.99
C LEU A 9 20.39 -18.76 6.66
N GLN A 10 21.63 -19.23 6.44
CA GLN A 10 22.74 -18.39 6.03
C GLN A 10 22.48 -17.74 4.66
N THR A 11 22.02 -18.51 3.69
CA THR A 11 21.64 -18.00 2.37
C THR A 11 20.55 -16.92 2.48
N GLN A 12 19.53 -17.16 3.31
CA GLN A 12 18.46 -16.18 3.54
C GLN A 12 18.96 -14.91 4.24
N LEU A 13 19.88 -15.05 5.19
CA LEU A 13 20.51 -13.93 5.89
C LEU A 13 21.28 -13.04 4.90
N GLU A 14 22.13 -13.64 4.07
CA GLU A 14 22.93 -12.92 3.07
C GLU A 14 22.05 -12.18 2.06
N GLU A 15 20.99 -12.82 1.57
CA GLU A 15 20.03 -12.21 0.66
C GLU A 15 19.33 -11.01 1.31
N THR A 16 18.84 -11.19 2.53
CA THR A 16 18.14 -10.15 3.28
C THR A 16 19.07 -8.96 3.55
N TYR A 17 20.32 -9.24 3.93
CA TYR A 17 21.33 -8.21 4.18
C TYR A 17 21.66 -7.44 2.91
N ARG A 18 21.85 -8.13 1.78
CA ARG A 18 22.10 -7.50 0.47
C ARG A 18 20.96 -6.57 0.07
N GLN A 19 19.71 -7.02 0.24
CA GLN A 19 18.53 -6.21 -0.05
C GLN A 19 18.44 -4.98 0.86
N ALA A 20 18.71 -5.16 2.15
CA ALA A 20 18.65 -4.06 3.11
C ALA A 20 19.70 -2.99 2.82
N VAL A 21 20.94 -3.39 2.51
CA VAL A 21 22.02 -2.47 2.11
C VAL A 21 21.66 -1.71 0.84
N ALA A 22 21.17 -2.41 -0.20
CA ALA A 22 20.80 -1.79 -1.46
C ALA A 22 19.67 -0.75 -1.29
N HIS A 23 18.62 -1.10 -0.55
CA HIS A 23 17.49 -0.20 -0.28
C HIS A 23 17.91 1.00 0.58
N THR A 24 18.73 0.77 1.60
CA THR A 24 19.27 1.85 2.44
C THR A 24 20.08 2.84 1.59
N GLY A 25 20.91 2.35 0.67
CA GLY A 25 21.64 3.19 -0.28
C GLY A 25 20.71 4.02 -1.18
N GLN A 26 19.65 3.41 -1.73
CA GLN A 26 18.64 4.12 -2.53
C GLN A 26 17.91 5.21 -1.74
N ALA A 27 17.60 4.93 -0.47
CA ALA A 27 17.00 5.93 0.42
C ALA A 27 17.96 7.10 0.64
N LEU A 28 19.25 6.84 0.93
CA LEU A 28 20.27 7.88 1.06
C LEU A 28 20.38 8.74 -0.20
N ASP A 29 20.42 8.12 -1.38
CA ASP A 29 20.48 8.82 -2.67
C ASP A 29 19.22 9.67 -2.92
N TYR A 30 18.04 9.16 -2.56
CA TYR A 30 16.79 9.91 -2.64
C TYR A 30 16.83 11.15 -1.74
N MET A 31 17.26 10.99 -0.49
CA MET A 31 17.36 12.08 0.48
C MET A 31 18.38 13.13 0.08
N ALA A 32 19.51 12.71 -0.49
CA ALA A 32 20.56 13.61 -0.98
C ALA A 32 20.04 14.59 -2.05
N LYS A 33 19.05 14.20 -2.85
CA LYS A 33 18.40 15.08 -3.84
C LYS A 33 17.71 16.29 -3.21
N PHE A 34 17.28 16.17 -1.95
CA PHE A 34 16.63 17.23 -1.19
C PHE A 34 17.59 17.93 -0.21
N GLY A 35 18.89 17.60 -0.25
CA GLY A 35 19.89 18.17 0.65
C GLY A 35 19.77 17.69 2.10
N ILE A 36 19.00 16.63 2.35
CA ILE A 36 18.80 16.09 3.69
C ILE A 36 19.90 15.06 3.98
N LYS A 37 20.50 15.14 5.16
CA LYS A 37 21.52 14.20 5.63
C LYS A 37 20.96 13.39 6.81
N PRO A 38 21.34 12.11 6.95
CA PRO A 38 20.93 11.31 8.09
C PRO A 38 21.57 11.82 9.39
N ASP A 39 20.78 11.85 10.46
CA ASP A 39 21.22 12.28 11.79
C ASP A 39 21.90 11.11 12.52
N GLY A 40 23.21 10.99 12.38
CA GLY A 40 24.01 10.05 13.17
C GLY A 40 24.13 8.64 12.58
N LYS A 41 23.59 7.62 13.25
CA LYS A 41 23.83 6.20 12.91
C LYS A 41 22.95 5.73 11.74
N LEU A 42 23.58 5.23 10.70
CA LEU A 42 22.90 4.54 9.60
C LEU A 42 22.39 3.18 10.07
N ASN A 43 21.10 2.95 9.95
CA ASN A 43 20.50 1.63 10.16
C ASN A 43 20.20 0.97 8.81
N LEU A 44 20.20 -0.36 8.79
CA LEU A 44 19.79 -1.14 7.64
C LEU A 44 18.28 -1.37 7.71
N PHE A 45 17.60 -1.10 6.60
CA PHE A 45 16.16 -1.24 6.52
C PHE A 45 15.75 -2.17 5.39
N LEU A 46 14.68 -2.93 5.61
CA LEU A 46 14.14 -3.79 4.57
C LEU A 46 13.41 -2.96 3.50
N PRO A 47 13.47 -3.38 2.23
CA PRO A 47 12.73 -2.71 1.16
C PRO A 47 11.21 -2.94 1.27
N PRO A 48 10.38 -2.04 0.72
CA PRO A 48 8.93 -2.14 0.80
C PRO A 48 8.35 -3.45 0.27
N ASN A 49 9.01 -4.11 -0.69
CA ASN A 49 8.57 -5.38 -1.27
C ASN A 49 8.62 -6.56 -0.27
N THR A 50 9.37 -6.44 0.83
CA THR A 50 9.46 -7.47 1.88
C THR A 50 8.23 -7.55 2.77
N ARG A 51 7.34 -6.53 2.72
CA ARG A 51 6.05 -6.57 3.41
C ARG A 51 5.21 -7.76 2.94
N GLN A 52 4.24 -8.14 3.76
CA GLN A 52 3.20 -9.07 3.35
C GLN A 52 2.49 -8.52 2.10
N GLN A 53 2.50 -9.25 0.99
CA GLN A 53 1.87 -8.79 -0.27
C GLN A 53 0.41 -9.27 -0.43
N GLU A 54 0.04 -10.32 0.32
CA GLU A 54 -1.26 -10.95 0.21
C GLU A 54 -2.19 -10.49 1.33
N ILE A 55 -3.29 -9.84 0.93
CA ILE A 55 -4.41 -9.46 1.80
C ILE A 55 -5.60 -10.33 1.38
N HIS A 56 -6.15 -11.10 2.32
CA HIS A 56 -7.27 -11.97 2.03
C HIS A 56 -8.58 -11.17 2.01
N ARG A 57 -9.60 -11.77 1.39
CA ARG A 57 -10.94 -11.20 1.30
C ARG A 57 -11.97 -12.31 1.43
N LEU A 58 -13.13 -11.97 1.97
CA LEU A 58 -14.27 -12.85 2.13
C LEU A 58 -15.39 -12.40 1.19
N PRO A 59 -16.26 -13.31 0.72
CA PRO A 59 -17.46 -12.93 -0.01
C PRO A 59 -18.33 -11.98 0.84
N TYR A 60 -18.87 -10.94 0.21
CA TYR A 60 -19.84 -10.04 0.81
C TYR A 60 -21.20 -10.27 0.14
N GLU A 61 -22.01 -11.15 0.74
CA GLU A 61 -23.28 -11.63 0.16
C GLU A 61 -24.48 -10.73 0.52
N HIS A 62 -24.23 -9.64 1.24
CA HIS A 62 -25.28 -8.74 1.71
C HIS A 62 -25.66 -7.71 0.64
N THR A 63 -26.96 -7.42 0.54
CA THR A 63 -27.49 -6.40 -0.38
C THR A 63 -27.28 -4.97 0.13
N THR A 64 -27.04 -4.81 1.43
CA THR A 64 -26.81 -3.51 2.07
C THR A 64 -25.47 -2.93 1.64
N LYS A 65 -25.49 -1.68 1.16
CA LYS A 65 -24.25 -0.91 0.93
C LYS A 65 -23.96 -0.07 2.17
N GLN A 66 -22.85 -0.37 2.84
CA GLN A 66 -22.39 0.37 4.00
C GLN A 66 -20.92 0.75 3.86
N VAL A 67 -20.53 1.84 4.49
CA VAL A 67 -19.13 2.22 4.61
C VAL A 67 -18.50 1.36 5.70
N VAL A 68 -17.45 0.63 5.34
CA VAL A 68 -16.60 -0.10 6.28
C VAL A 68 -15.41 0.79 6.61
N VAL A 69 -15.23 1.07 7.90
CA VAL A 69 -14.09 1.81 8.42
C VAL A 69 -13.26 0.86 9.27
N TYR A 70 -11.98 0.77 8.95
CA TYR A 70 -10.97 0.15 9.80
C TYR A 70 -9.97 1.23 10.21
N GLU A 71 -9.73 1.35 11.51
CA GLU A 71 -8.77 2.29 12.08
C GLU A 71 -7.86 1.52 13.01
N THR A 72 -6.56 1.71 12.86
CA THR A 72 -5.56 1.10 13.75
C THR A 72 -5.53 1.81 15.09
N GLU A 73 -5.31 1.06 16.16
CA GLU A 73 -5.01 1.68 17.45
C GLU A 73 -3.63 2.34 17.45
N THR A 74 -3.40 3.26 18.39
CA THR A 74 -2.10 3.92 18.53
C THR A 74 -1.00 2.89 18.75
N GLY A 75 0.03 2.92 17.89
CA GLY A 75 1.17 2.01 17.96
C GLY A 75 1.04 0.71 17.16
N GLU A 76 -0.13 0.42 16.57
CA GLU A 76 -0.30 -0.76 15.71
C GLU A 76 0.36 -0.59 14.33
N PHE A 77 0.30 0.62 13.76
CA PHE A 77 1.06 0.95 12.54
C PHE A 77 2.37 1.65 12.89
N SER A 78 3.45 1.15 12.30
CA SER A 78 4.77 1.77 12.36
C SER A 78 5.60 1.41 11.13
N ALA A 79 6.46 2.32 10.72
CA ALA A 79 7.50 2.12 9.71
C ALA A 79 8.80 2.80 10.19
N LEU A 80 9.94 2.44 9.61
CA LEU A 80 11.21 3.04 9.98
C LEU A 80 11.47 4.28 9.13
N CYS A 81 11.80 5.38 9.81
CA CYS A 81 12.21 6.62 9.16
C CYS A 81 13.55 6.39 8.44
N PRO A 82 13.66 6.64 7.13
CA PRO A 82 14.94 6.50 6.42
C PRO A 82 15.99 7.54 6.89
N PHE A 83 15.55 8.65 7.49
CA PHE A 83 16.41 9.75 7.93
C PHE A 83 17.07 9.47 9.28
N SER A 84 16.27 9.18 10.30
CA SER A 84 16.70 9.00 11.69
C SER A 84 16.91 7.53 12.07
N GLY A 85 16.33 6.61 11.29
CA GLY A 85 16.24 5.20 11.63
C GLY A 85 15.37 4.88 12.84
N LEU A 86 14.63 5.86 13.35
CA LEU A 86 13.67 5.68 14.43
C LEU A 86 12.35 5.11 13.88
N PRO A 87 11.60 4.36 14.71
CA PRO A 87 10.25 3.95 14.36
C PRO A 87 9.32 5.17 14.37
N ASP A 88 8.75 5.47 13.22
CA ASP A 88 7.65 6.41 13.12
C ASP A 88 6.35 5.64 13.36
N PHE A 89 5.48 6.19 14.19
CA PHE A 89 4.16 5.64 14.46
C PHE A 89 3.11 6.50 13.76
N GLY A 90 1.96 5.91 13.49
CA GLY A 90 0.83 6.64 12.91
C GLY A 90 -0.46 5.88 13.11
N VAL A 91 -1.58 6.59 12.96
CA VAL A 91 -2.91 5.99 12.89
C VAL A 91 -3.28 5.87 11.41
N LEU A 92 -3.45 4.63 10.96
CA LEU A 92 -3.91 4.28 9.64
C LEU A 92 -5.43 4.12 9.68
N ARG A 93 -6.13 4.92 8.89
CA ARG A 93 -7.57 4.80 8.68
C ARG A 93 -7.86 4.40 7.23
N ILE A 94 -8.52 3.26 7.08
CA ILE A 94 -8.97 2.69 5.81
C ILE A 94 -10.49 2.77 5.77
N GLU A 95 -11.01 3.42 4.74
CA GLU A 95 -12.45 3.53 4.51
C GLU A 95 -12.80 3.07 3.10
N TYR A 96 -13.73 2.12 2.98
CA TYR A 96 -14.20 1.63 1.68
C TYR A 96 -15.63 1.09 1.76
N VAL A 97 -16.29 0.99 0.61
CA VAL A 97 -17.60 0.32 0.50
C VAL A 97 -17.37 -1.05 -0.18
N PRO A 98 -17.63 -2.18 0.49
CA PRO A 98 -17.49 -3.49 -0.11
C PRO A 98 -18.50 -3.66 -1.27
N ASN A 99 -18.09 -4.36 -2.32
CA ASN A 99 -18.98 -4.83 -3.38
C ASN A 99 -19.25 -6.33 -3.19
N SER A 100 -18.79 -7.22 -4.08
CA SER A 100 -18.92 -8.67 -3.86
C SER A 100 -17.93 -9.24 -2.82
N TRP A 101 -16.99 -8.42 -2.34
CA TRP A 101 -15.92 -8.83 -1.44
C TRP A 101 -15.70 -7.82 -0.33
N ILE A 102 -15.39 -8.33 0.86
CA ILE A 102 -14.95 -7.57 2.03
C ILE A 102 -13.54 -8.01 2.43
N VAL A 103 -12.69 -7.08 2.83
CA VAL A 103 -11.32 -7.36 3.28
C VAL A 103 -11.34 -8.16 4.59
N GLU A 104 -10.51 -9.19 4.67
CA GLU A 104 -10.40 -10.05 5.84
C GLU A 104 -9.49 -9.41 6.90
N LEU A 105 -9.99 -9.23 8.13
CA LEU A 105 -9.34 -8.41 9.16
C LEU A 105 -8.01 -8.98 9.68
N LYS A 106 -7.85 -10.31 9.77
CA LYS A 106 -6.61 -10.94 10.26
C LYS A 106 -5.45 -10.70 9.30
N SER A 107 -5.66 -10.93 8.00
CA SER A 107 -4.67 -10.69 6.96
C SER A 107 -4.36 -9.21 6.80
N LEU A 108 -5.37 -8.32 6.95
CA LEU A 108 -5.13 -6.88 7.00
C LEU A 108 -4.25 -6.49 8.20
N LYS A 109 -4.50 -7.06 9.38
CA LYS A 109 -3.65 -6.84 10.56
C LYS A 109 -2.21 -7.29 10.32
N TYR A 110 -1.99 -8.47 9.74
CA TYR A 110 -0.63 -8.93 9.41
C TYR A 110 0.04 -8.06 8.35
N TYR A 111 -0.73 -7.59 7.36
CA TYR A 111 -0.24 -6.62 6.39
C TYR A 111 0.29 -5.35 7.06
N ILE A 112 -0.52 -4.74 7.93
CA ILE A 112 -0.16 -3.51 8.65
C ILE A 112 1.08 -3.71 9.52
N LEU A 113 1.13 -4.81 10.28
CA LEU A 113 2.27 -5.11 11.16
C LEU A 113 3.57 -5.39 10.38
N SER A 114 3.48 -5.84 9.12
CA SER A 114 4.67 -6.14 8.30
C SER A 114 5.48 -4.90 7.91
N TRP A 115 4.93 -3.69 8.06
CA TRP A 115 5.63 -2.43 7.78
C TRP A 115 6.68 -2.05 8.83
N ARG A 116 6.66 -2.66 10.01
CA ARG A 116 7.46 -2.25 11.18
C ARG A 116 8.97 -2.19 10.94
N ASN A 117 9.50 -3.02 10.05
CA ASN A 117 10.94 -3.12 9.77
C ASN A 117 11.34 -2.52 8.42
N ILE A 118 10.41 -1.83 7.76
CA ILE A 118 10.59 -1.29 6.41
C ILE A 118 10.99 0.18 6.52
N GLY A 119 12.07 0.54 5.85
CA GLY A 119 12.59 1.91 5.82
C GLY A 119 11.94 2.69 4.68
N ILE A 120 11.00 3.57 4.99
CA ILE A 120 10.23 4.29 3.97
C ILE A 120 9.62 5.55 4.57
N ALA A 121 9.55 6.62 3.78
CA ALA A 121 8.85 7.84 4.17
C ALA A 121 7.35 7.56 4.33
N GLN A 122 6.72 8.07 5.38
CA GLN A 122 5.30 7.80 5.65
C GLN A 122 4.39 8.29 4.51
N GLU A 123 4.79 9.35 3.82
CA GLU A 123 4.12 9.88 2.64
C GLU A 123 4.02 8.83 1.53
N ASP A 124 5.10 8.09 1.28
CA ASP A 124 5.14 7.05 0.25
C ASP A 124 4.34 5.81 0.67
N VAL A 125 4.34 5.46 1.96
CA VAL A 125 3.56 4.33 2.49
C VAL A 125 2.08 4.46 2.13
N THR A 126 1.55 5.68 2.15
CA THR A 126 0.14 5.94 1.81
C THR A 126 -0.24 5.40 0.43
N SER A 127 0.66 5.58 -0.55
CA SER A 127 0.45 5.15 -1.94
C SER A 127 0.53 3.63 -2.06
N TYR A 128 1.51 3.00 -1.40
CA TYR A 128 1.63 1.55 -1.39
C TYR A 128 0.41 0.84 -0.78
N ILE A 129 -0.06 1.33 0.37
CA ILE A 129 -1.24 0.76 1.03
C ILE A 129 -2.49 0.91 0.17
N TYR A 130 -2.69 2.09 -0.42
CA TYR A 130 -3.80 2.31 -1.34
C TYR A 130 -3.76 1.33 -2.53
N GLU A 131 -2.61 1.19 -3.20
CA GLU A 131 -2.47 0.30 -4.34
C GLU A 131 -2.69 -1.17 -3.98
N ASP A 132 -2.19 -1.60 -2.82
CA ASP A 132 -2.36 -2.98 -2.35
C ASP A 132 -3.82 -3.27 -2.03
N LEU A 133 -4.50 -2.40 -1.29
CA LEU A 133 -5.93 -2.56 -0.98
C LEU A 133 -6.80 -2.50 -2.23
N LEU A 134 -6.47 -1.65 -3.21
CA LEU A 134 -7.22 -1.55 -4.46
C LEU A 134 -7.20 -2.86 -5.24
N LYS A 135 -6.05 -3.57 -5.28
CA LYS A 135 -5.93 -4.89 -5.95
C LYS A 135 -6.91 -5.92 -5.38
N TRP A 136 -7.24 -5.82 -4.10
CA TRP A 136 -8.07 -6.81 -3.39
C TRP A 136 -9.55 -6.41 -3.29
N THR A 137 -9.83 -5.10 -3.29
CA THR A 137 -11.20 -4.55 -3.22
C THR A 137 -11.85 -4.32 -4.58
N ASP A 138 -11.08 -4.07 -5.66
CA ASP A 138 -11.64 -3.92 -7.00
C ASP A 138 -11.87 -5.28 -7.68
N GLU A 139 -13.07 -5.48 -8.21
CA GLU A 139 -13.44 -6.65 -9.01
C GLU A 139 -12.69 -6.68 -10.35
N LYS A 140 -12.35 -5.51 -10.90
CA LYS A 140 -11.65 -5.40 -12.19
C LYS A 140 -10.17 -5.77 -12.09
N GLY A 141 -9.58 -5.73 -10.90
CA GLY A 141 -8.18 -6.08 -10.64
C GLY A 141 -7.82 -7.54 -10.96
N LYS A 142 -8.80 -8.43 -11.18
CA LYS A 142 -8.58 -9.89 -11.33
C LYS A 142 -8.85 -10.50 -12.71
N LYS A 143 -9.12 -9.75 -13.78
CA LYS A 143 -9.22 -10.37 -15.13
C LYS A 143 -7.90 -10.97 -15.68
N LYS A 144 -6.76 -10.91 -14.96
CA LYS A 144 -5.44 -11.31 -15.48
C LYS A 144 -4.78 -12.55 -14.88
N ARG A 145 -5.42 -13.30 -13.96
CA ARG A 145 -4.75 -14.46 -13.31
C ARG A 145 -5.44 -15.82 -13.35
N ASP A 146 -6.56 -15.98 -14.05
CA ASP A 146 -7.06 -17.31 -14.41
C ASP A 146 -6.72 -17.63 -15.86
N GLY A 147 -5.42 -17.68 -16.14
CA GLY A 147 -4.92 -18.34 -17.33
C GLY A 147 -5.00 -19.85 -17.13
N ARG A 148 -6.03 -20.49 -17.68
CA ARG A 148 -5.97 -21.91 -18.06
C ARG A 148 -4.62 -22.14 -18.75
N LYS A 149 -3.79 -22.99 -18.16
CA LYS A 149 -2.51 -23.44 -18.70
C LYS A 149 -2.79 -24.28 -19.96
N GLY A 150 -2.99 -23.58 -21.08
CA GLY A 150 -3.12 -24.15 -22.42
C GLY A 150 -1.78 -24.15 -23.10
N ASP A 151 -1.14 -25.31 -23.05
CA ASP A 151 -0.03 -25.80 -23.87
C ASP A 151 0.26 -25.00 -25.16
N ARG A 152 1.36 -24.23 -25.18
CA ARG A 152 2.06 -23.81 -26.41
C ARG A 152 3.57 -23.76 -26.16
N ARG A 153 4.30 -24.44 -27.06
CA ARG A 153 5.77 -24.62 -27.06
C ARG A 153 6.53 -23.29 -27.17
N PRO A 154 7.74 -23.19 -26.62
CA PRO A 154 8.57 -21.99 -26.68
C PRO A 154 9.41 -21.99 -27.96
N GLU A 155 8.89 -21.43 -29.02
CA GLU A 155 9.70 -20.99 -30.15
C GLU A 155 9.08 -19.69 -30.69
N GLU A 156 9.93 -18.72 -31.03
CA GLU A 156 9.60 -17.38 -31.50
C GLU A 156 9.16 -16.34 -30.45
N LEU A 157 10.13 -15.70 -29.79
CA LEU A 157 10.15 -14.23 -29.76
C LEU A 157 11.56 -13.70 -29.45
N ASN A 158 12.46 -13.81 -30.43
CA ASN A 158 13.61 -12.91 -30.51
C ASN A 158 13.59 -12.25 -31.90
N ARG A 159 13.03 -11.05 -31.99
CA ARG A 159 13.43 -10.06 -32.99
C ARG A 159 12.85 -8.68 -32.68
N LYS A 160 13.79 -7.73 -32.57
CA LYS A 160 13.67 -6.26 -32.66
C LYS A 160 13.66 -5.50 -31.34
N ASP A 161 14.84 -5.48 -30.73
CA ASP A 161 15.46 -4.21 -30.36
C ASP A 161 15.90 -3.47 -31.64
N ARG A 162 15.46 -2.22 -31.77
CA ARG A 162 16.09 -1.07 -32.47
C ARG A 162 15.01 -0.10 -32.97
N ASN A 163 14.60 0.82 -32.10
CA ASN A 163 14.73 2.25 -32.37
C ASN A 163 14.30 3.03 -31.12
N GLY A 164 15.18 3.92 -30.66
CA GLY A 164 14.92 4.80 -29.55
C GLY A 164 13.90 5.87 -29.93
N ASP A 165 13.08 6.26 -28.96
CA ASP A 165 12.54 7.61 -28.89
C ASP A 165 12.25 7.94 -27.42
N ALA A 166 12.83 9.05 -26.98
CA ALA A 166 12.79 9.54 -25.62
C ALA A 166 11.47 10.28 -25.37
N ARG A 167 10.54 9.66 -24.63
CA ARG A 167 9.40 10.32 -23.97
C ARG A 167 9.13 9.53 -22.67
N GLY A 168 9.56 9.97 -21.49
CA GLY A 168 9.30 11.27 -20.90
C GLY A 168 7.95 11.23 -20.17
N ALA A 169 8.00 10.86 -18.89
CA ALA A 169 6.98 11.03 -17.84
C ALA A 169 5.49 10.90 -18.26
N LYS A 170 4.88 9.73 -18.03
CA LYS A 170 3.42 9.66 -17.86
C LYS A 170 3.07 10.00 -16.41
N GLY A 171 2.80 11.28 -16.19
CA GLY A 171 2.17 11.77 -14.97
C GLY A 171 0.77 11.16 -14.81
N TYR A 172 0.49 10.66 -13.61
CA TYR A 172 -0.86 10.26 -13.22
C TYR A 172 -1.66 11.54 -12.97
N ALA A 173 -2.55 11.87 -13.89
CA ALA A 173 -3.47 12.99 -13.76
C ALA A 173 -4.52 12.67 -12.66
N TYR A 174 -4.32 13.22 -11.47
CA TYR A 174 -5.36 13.24 -10.43
C TYR A 174 -6.50 14.18 -10.85
N SER A 175 -7.68 13.60 -11.06
CA SER A 175 -8.92 14.37 -11.15
C SER A 175 -9.19 15.01 -9.79
N ARG A 176 -9.00 16.33 -9.69
CA ARG A 176 -9.37 17.14 -8.53
C ARG A 176 -10.89 17.05 -8.32
N ARG A 177 -11.34 16.10 -7.50
CA ARG A 177 -12.64 16.17 -6.84
C ARG A 177 -12.47 15.89 -5.36
N SER A 178 -12.30 17.00 -4.62
CA SER A 178 -12.58 17.17 -3.20
C SER A 178 -11.90 16.20 -2.23
N LEU A 179 -10.66 16.52 -1.86
CA LEU A 179 -10.08 16.14 -0.57
C LEU A 179 -10.77 16.99 0.50
N ARG A 180 -11.72 16.42 1.26
CA ARG A 180 -12.27 17.09 2.45
C ARG A 180 -11.33 16.85 3.62
N LEU A 181 -10.42 17.79 3.89
CA LEU A 181 -9.86 17.95 5.22
C LEU A 181 -10.96 18.52 6.12
N LEU A 182 -11.55 17.67 6.97
CA LEU A 182 -12.39 18.14 8.07
C LEU A 182 -11.47 18.67 9.18
N CYS A 183 -11.22 19.98 9.14
CA CYS A 183 -10.79 20.74 10.30
C CYS A 183 -12.02 20.88 11.20
N ALA A 184 -11.95 20.41 12.45
CA ALA A 184 -13.02 20.58 13.42
C ALA A 184 -13.21 22.07 13.74
N PRO A 185 -14.46 22.52 13.92
CA PRO A 185 -14.72 23.38 15.05
C PRO A 185 -15.97 22.97 15.86
N CYS A 186 -15.90 23.30 17.13
CA CYS A 186 -16.95 23.56 18.12
C CYS A 186 -18.42 23.47 17.61
N GLY A 187 -19.25 22.66 18.27
CA GLY A 187 -20.70 22.60 18.03
C GLY A 187 -21.47 23.79 18.61
N PRO A 188 -22.79 23.65 18.88
CA PRO A 188 -23.87 23.08 18.07
C PRO A 188 -24.92 24.18 17.69
N ILE A 189 -25.92 23.90 16.82
CA ILE A 189 -27.29 24.47 16.83
C ILE A 189 -28.14 23.98 15.63
N LEU A 190 -29.27 23.36 15.98
CA LEU A 190 -30.64 23.26 15.40
C LEU A 190 -31.00 23.30 13.89
N LEU A 191 -31.83 22.29 13.56
CA LEU A 191 -33.11 22.25 12.79
C LEU A 191 -33.16 22.14 11.24
N PHE A 192 -33.81 21.02 10.83
CA PHE A 192 -34.78 20.80 9.75
C PHE A 192 -34.66 21.56 8.42
N PHE A 193 -34.64 20.83 7.29
CA PHE A 193 -35.81 20.67 6.42
C PHE A 193 -35.60 19.57 5.37
N SER A 194 -36.70 18.91 5.04
CA SER A 194 -36.86 17.86 4.05
C SER A 194 -36.57 18.33 2.62
N SER A 195 -35.84 17.53 1.85
CA SER A 195 -36.16 17.35 0.43
C SER A 195 -35.53 16.07 -0.10
N VAL A 196 -36.38 15.21 -0.61
CA VAL A 196 -36.08 13.99 -1.36
C VAL A 196 -35.13 14.32 -2.51
N PHE A 197 -33.88 13.88 -2.41
CA PHE A 197 -32.97 13.81 -3.56
C PHE A 197 -32.73 12.34 -3.91
N SER A 198 -33.23 11.97 -5.08
CA SER A 198 -32.95 10.72 -5.76
C SER A 198 -31.44 10.60 -5.95
N VAL A 199 -30.82 9.63 -5.28
CA VAL A 199 -29.38 9.36 -5.38
C VAL A 199 -29.14 8.56 -6.66
N PRO A 200 -28.38 9.07 -7.63
CA PRO A 200 -28.04 8.29 -8.81
C PRO A 200 -27.19 7.08 -8.42
N SER A 201 -27.60 5.91 -8.90
CA SER A 201 -26.99 4.60 -8.72
C SER A 201 -25.59 4.49 -9.36
N ALA A 202 -24.59 5.23 -8.88
CA ALA A 202 -23.18 5.02 -9.25
C ALA A 202 -22.16 5.76 -8.35
N VAL A 203 -22.45 6.02 -7.07
CA VAL A 203 -21.40 6.50 -6.15
C VAL A 203 -20.61 5.28 -5.65
N GLN A 204 -19.66 4.82 -6.46
CA GLN A 204 -18.58 3.98 -5.95
C GLN A 204 -17.60 4.91 -5.22
N ILE A 205 -17.70 4.94 -3.88
CA ILE A 205 -16.69 5.58 -3.05
C ILE A 205 -15.43 4.72 -3.19
N LEU A 206 -14.40 5.29 -3.84
CA LEU A 206 -13.09 4.66 -3.93
C LEU A 206 -12.52 4.48 -2.52
N PRO A 207 -11.73 3.42 -2.26
CA PRO A 207 -11.08 3.26 -0.98
C PRO A 207 -10.30 4.53 -0.66
N SER A 208 -10.46 5.07 0.53
CA SER A 208 -9.63 6.19 0.99
C SER A 208 -8.72 5.69 2.10
N VAL A 209 -7.45 6.06 2.00
CA VAL A 209 -6.43 5.78 2.99
C VAL A 209 -5.94 7.12 3.51
N SER A 210 -6.11 7.35 4.80
CA SER A 210 -5.63 8.56 5.46
C SER A 210 -4.73 8.19 6.63
N PHE A 211 -3.62 8.91 6.76
CA PHE A 211 -2.72 8.83 7.88
C PHE A 211 -2.90 10.04 8.79
N ARG A 212 -2.97 9.76 10.09
CA ARG A 212 -2.82 10.77 11.14
C ARG A 212 -1.51 10.49 11.86
N VAL A 213 -0.58 11.42 11.70
CA VAL A 213 0.77 11.42 12.30
C VAL A 213 0.75 12.33 13.52
#